data_AF-A0A3D3GQA5-F1
#
_entry.id   AF-A0A3D3GQA5-F1
#
_cell.length_a   1.000
_cell.length_b   1.000
_cell.length_c   1.000
_cell.angle_alpha   90.00
_cell.angle_beta   90.00
_cell.angle_gamma   90.00
#
_symmetry.space_group_name_H-M   'P 1'
#
loop_
_entity.id
_entity.type
_entity.pdbx_description
1 polymer ?
#
loop_
_entity_poly.entity_id
_entity_poly.type
_entity_poly.pdbx_seq_one_letter_code
_entity_poly.pdbx_strand_id
1 'polypeptide(L)'
;MESYFLRSVNWLIPTLQGVYPAGRNTLSAHKRECFPPISDSSARKCKRVLLHFARPTSPVKKGTAGYTVIELFIVVAIISLLASIIMAVFATTQQKTRDTRRIADVDSIRKSLALYATNGGVYPVATTKTVLDSNSSVITALVEDNAISTAPQDPLDPLYQYEYITDAAGTTYTLFFCLETNTINGYSKGCVNTLIP
;
A
#
# COMPACT_ATOMS: atom_id res chain seq x y z
N MET A 1 39.78 -14.65 18.03
CA MET A 1 39.21 -15.29 16.81
C MET A 1 37.75 -15.48 17.15
N GLU A 2 36.81 -14.61 16.79
CA GLU A 2 36.46 -14.06 15.48
C GLU A 2 35.97 -12.62 15.62
N SER A 3 36.70 -11.66 15.03
CA SER A 3 36.27 -10.27 15.00
C SER A 3 36.71 -9.58 13.72
N TYR A 4 36.56 -10.23 12.56
CA TYR A 4 36.88 -9.64 11.24
C TYR A 4 36.10 -10.35 10.12
N PHE A 5 34.80 -10.10 9.96
CA PHE A 5 34.11 -10.45 8.70
C PHE A 5 32.89 -9.55 8.45
N LEU A 6 33.15 -8.47 7.68
CA LEU A 6 32.23 -7.74 6.78
C LEU A 6 31.06 -6.98 7.44
N ARG A 7 30.97 -5.63 7.48
CA ARG A 7 31.55 -4.54 6.67
C ARG A 7 31.35 -4.69 5.16
N SER A 8 30.10 -4.84 4.68
CA SER A 8 29.77 -4.60 3.27
C SER A 8 28.27 -4.47 2.96
N VAL A 9 27.50 -3.59 3.63
CA VAL A 9 26.19 -3.14 3.09
C VAL A 9 25.89 -1.72 3.57
N ASN A 10 26.53 -0.70 2.99
CA ASN A 10 26.23 0.71 3.33
C ASN A 10 26.29 1.62 2.09
N TRP A 11 25.48 1.33 1.07
CA TRP A 11 25.47 2.10 -0.19
C TRP A 11 24.10 2.36 -0.83
N LEU A 12 22.97 2.30 -0.10
CA LEU A 12 21.65 2.52 -0.73
C LEU A 12 20.64 3.31 0.12
N ILE A 13 21.03 4.49 0.62
CA ILE A 13 20.04 5.50 1.02
C ILE A 13 20.54 6.89 0.57
N PRO A 14 20.02 7.45 -0.53
CA PRO A 14 20.15 8.87 -0.80
C PRO A 14 19.13 9.64 0.05
N THR A 15 19.65 10.44 0.95
CA THR A 15 18.94 11.52 1.65
C THR A 15 18.33 12.50 0.64
N LEU A 16 17.01 12.61 0.59
CA LEU A 16 16.31 13.69 -0.10
C LEU A 16 15.68 14.63 0.92
N GLN A 17 16.48 15.58 1.41
CA GLN A 17 15.97 16.88 1.84
C GLN A 17 16.26 17.89 0.72
N GLY A 18 15.21 18.57 0.25
CA GLY A 18 15.31 19.55 -0.81
C GLY A 18 13.96 20.24 -1.05
N VAL A 19 13.61 21.13 -0.12
CA VAL A 19 12.50 22.09 -0.24
C VAL A 19 12.89 23.14 -1.28
N TYR A 20 12.04 23.36 -2.29
CA TYR A 20 12.01 24.60 -3.09
C TYR A 20 10.55 25.05 -3.25
N PRO A 21 10.18 26.29 -2.88
CA PRO A 21 8.86 26.84 -3.16
C PRO A 21 8.83 27.80 -4.35
N ALA A 22 7.61 27.95 -4.87
CA ALA A 22 7.05 29.08 -5.64
C ALA A 22 7.43 29.25 -7.13
N GLY A 23 6.39 29.23 -7.97
CA GLY A 23 6.44 29.66 -9.36
C GLY A 23 5.07 29.60 -10.04
N ARG A 24 4.20 30.55 -9.67
CA ARG A 24 2.85 30.78 -10.22
C ARG A 24 2.95 31.32 -11.67
N ASN A 25 1.98 30.91 -12.52
CA ASN A 25 1.49 31.61 -13.72
C ASN A 25 2.48 31.57 -14.92
N THR A 26 2.12 31.39 -16.19
CA THR A 26 0.92 31.80 -16.94
C THR A 26 1.07 31.34 -18.41
N LEU A 27 -0.05 31.36 -19.16
CA LEU A 27 -0.17 31.55 -20.63
C LEU A 27 0.19 30.35 -21.52
N SER A 28 -0.81 29.58 -21.97
CA SER A 28 -1.67 29.86 -23.13
C SER A 28 -0.89 29.87 -24.46
N ALA A 29 -1.20 28.87 -25.27
CA ALA A 29 -0.70 28.63 -26.60
C ALA A 29 -0.68 29.93 -27.42
N HIS A 30 0.52 30.41 -27.72
CA HIS A 30 0.73 31.62 -28.50
C HIS A 30 0.27 31.39 -29.94
N LYS A 31 -0.96 31.84 -30.21
CA LYS A 31 -1.48 32.23 -31.51
C LYS A 31 -0.44 33.13 -32.17
N ARG A 32 0.16 32.70 -33.29
CA ARG A 32 0.97 33.56 -34.15
C ARG A 32 0.05 34.11 -35.24
N GLU A 33 -0.54 35.26 -34.99
CA GLU A 33 -1.13 36.09 -36.04
C GLU A 33 -0.05 37.04 -36.55
N CYS A 34 0.20 36.97 -37.87
CA CYS A 34 1.13 37.84 -38.57
C CYS A 34 0.71 39.30 -38.43
N PHE A 35 1.63 40.15 -37.99
CA PHE A 35 1.52 41.59 -38.13
C PHE A 35 2.17 41.99 -39.47
N PRO A 36 1.46 42.65 -40.41
CA PRO A 36 2.09 43.17 -41.62
C PRO A 36 2.83 44.50 -41.31
N PRO A 37 4.02 44.73 -41.89
CA PRO A 37 4.59 46.08 -41.93
C PRO A 37 3.92 46.94 -43.00
N ILE A 38 3.85 48.23 -42.68
CA ILE A 38 3.23 49.33 -43.42
C ILE A 38 4.20 49.90 -44.47
N SER A 39 3.61 50.42 -45.56
CA SER A 39 4.13 51.33 -46.59
C SER A 39 5.11 50.81 -47.65
N ASP A 40 4.51 50.56 -48.81
CA ASP A 40 4.70 51.23 -50.11
C ASP A 40 5.98 51.05 -50.97
N SER A 41 5.62 50.86 -52.25
CA SER A 41 6.25 51.10 -53.55
C SER A 41 7.71 50.73 -53.85
N SER A 42 7.80 50.02 -54.97
CA SER A 42 8.91 50.02 -55.94
C SER A 42 9.84 48.79 -55.93
N ALA A 43 9.40 47.81 -56.71
CA ALA A 43 10.18 47.09 -57.71
C ALA A 43 11.72 47.14 -57.60
N ARG A 44 12.34 45.96 -57.50
CA ARG A 44 13.04 45.32 -58.64
C ARG A 44 13.82 44.08 -58.19
N LYS A 45 13.33 42.93 -58.64
CA LYS A 45 14.08 41.81 -59.25
C LYS A 45 15.59 41.75 -58.91
N CYS A 46 15.97 40.93 -57.93
CA CYS A 46 17.31 40.37 -57.86
C CYS A 46 17.22 38.84 -57.94
N LYS A 47 17.46 38.33 -59.15
CA LYS A 47 17.65 36.92 -59.46
C LYS A 47 19.05 36.57 -58.95
N ARG A 48 19.18 35.82 -57.85
CA ARG A 48 20.46 35.25 -57.43
C ARG A 48 20.31 33.78 -57.12
N VAL A 49 20.83 33.00 -58.07
CA VAL A 49 21.08 31.57 -57.98
C VAL A 49 21.90 31.29 -56.72
N LEU A 50 21.28 30.64 -55.75
CA LEU A 50 21.96 29.97 -54.66
C LEU A 50 21.50 28.52 -54.70
N LEU A 51 22.30 27.70 -55.40
CA LEU A 51 22.30 26.26 -55.33
C LEU A 51 22.63 25.86 -53.88
N HIS A 52 21.62 25.82 -53.03
CA HIS A 52 21.65 24.98 -51.85
C HIS A 52 21.12 23.61 -52.27
N PHE A 53 22.04 22.67 -52.39
CA PHE A 53 21.76 21.23 -52.47
C PHE A 53 20.97 20.82 -51.22
N ALA A 54 19.66 21.05 -51.22
CA ALA A 54 18.75 20.33 -50.36
C ALA A 54 18.74 18.88 -50.84
N ARG A 55 19.52 18.02 -50.17
CA ARG A 55 19.39 16.58 -50.36
C ARG A 55 17.97 16.19 -49.96
N PRO A 56 17.17 15.57 -50.85
CA PRO A 56 15.87 15.05 -50.46
C PRO A 56 16.10 13.90 -49.47
N THR A 57 15.78 14.11 -48.20
CA THR A 57 15.64 12.98 -47.27
C THR A 57 14.40 12.23 -47.67
N SER A 58 14.58 11.08 -48.32
CA SER A 58 13.48 10.17 -48.63
C SER A 58 12.71 9.85 -47.34
N PRO A 59 11.38 10.00 -47.31
CA PRO A 59 10.59 9.58 -46.16
C PRO A 59 10.75 8.06 -46.02
N VAL A 60 11.43 7.62 -44.95
CA VAL A 60 11.48 6.21 -44.58
C VAL A 60 10.05 5.83 -44.23
N LYS A 61 9.37 5.09 -45.11
CA LYS A 61 8.11 4.42 -44.78
C LYS A 61 8.40 3.50 -43.60
N LYS A 62 7.97 3.87 -42.40
CA LYS A 62 7.92 2.94 -41.28
C LYS A 62 6.89 1.88 -41.65
N GLY A 63 7.37 0.69 -42.02
CA GLY A 63 6.50 -0.47 -42.21
C GLY A 63 5.75 -0.71 -40.91
N THR A 64 4.42 -0.74 -40.97
CA THR A 64 3.61 -1.21 -39.86
C THR A 64 3.81 -2.71 -39.77
N ALA A 65 4.74 -3.14 -38.91
CA ALA A 65 4.84 -4.54 -38.52
C ALA A 65 3.60 -4.88 -37.68
N GLY A 66 2.70 -5.69 -38.25
CA GLY A 66 1.55 -6.24 -37.54
C GLY A 66 1.92 -7.57 -36.91
N TYR A 67 1.52 -7.78 -35.65
CA TYR A 67 1.60 -9.09 -35.01
C TYR A 67 0.69 -10.08 -35.74
N THR A 68 1.16 -11.30 -35.93
CA THR A 68 0.32 -12.37 -36.49
C THR A 68 -0.71 -12.82 -35.42
N VAL A 69 -1.89 -13.27 -35.85
CA VAL A 69 -2.94 -13.73 -34.92
C VAL A 69 -2.44 -14.91 -34.09
N ILE A 70 -1.64 -15.80 -34.68
CA ILE A 70 -1.06 -16.95 -33.98
C ILE A 70 -0.04 -16.56 -32.92
N GLU A 71 0.70 -15.48 -33.15
CA GLU A 71 1.71 -14.99 -32.21
C GLU A 71 1.06 -14.38 -30.97
N LEU A 72 -0.07 -13.70 -31.13
CA LEU A 72 -0.87 -13.27 -29.98
C LEU A 72 -1.59 -14.44 -29.29
N PHE A 73 -1.99 -15.47 -30.05
CA PHE A 73 -2.68 -16.65 -29.52
C PHE A 73 -1.80 -17.48 -28.57
N ILE A 74 -0.53 -17.67 -28.93
CA ILE A 74 0.42 -18.40 -28.07
C ILE A 74 0.67 -17.65 -26.76
N VAL A 75 0.71 -16.32 -26.78
CA VAL A 75 0.95 -15.50 -25.58
C VAL A 75 -0.19 -15.64 -24.58
N VAL A 76 -1.45 -15.52 -25.03
CA VAL A 76 -2.60 -15.69 -24.13
C VAL A 76 -2.70 -17.12 -23.61
N ALA A 77 -2.31 -18.12 -24.42
CA ALA A 77 -2.25 -19.51 -23.97
C ALA A 77 -1.26 -19.68 -22.81
N ILE A 78 -0.04 -19.14 -22.93
CA ILE A 78 0.97 -19.26 -21.85
C ILE A 78 0.55 -18.46 -20.60
N ILE A 79 0.01 -17.25 -20.76
CA ILE A 79 -0.43 -16.41 -19.62
C ILE A 79 -1.53 -17.13 -18.82
N SER A 80 -2.51 -17.74 -19.51
CA SER A 80 -3.60 -18.46 -18.83
C SER A 80 -3.10 -19.67 -18.04
N LEU A 81 -2.13 -20.41 -18.59
CA LEU A 81 -1.50 -21.53 -17.89
C LEU A 81 -0.82 -21.06 -16.60
N LEU A 82 0.02 -20.03 -16.68
CA LEU A 82 0.74 -19.49 -15.51
C LEU A 82 -0.22 -18.88 -14.48
N ALA A 83 -1.25 -18.16 -14.93
CA ALA A 83 -2.25 -17.56 -14.05
C ALA A 83 -2.99 -18.61 -13.20
N SER A 84 -3.29 -19.78 -13.76
CA SER A 84 -4.00 -20.85 -13.03
C SER A 84 -3.26 -21.34 -11.78
N ILE A 85 -1.94 -21.50 -11.87
CA ILE A 85 -1.09 -21.97 -10.77
C ILE A 85 -1.00 -20.90 -9.68
N ILE A 86 -0.83 -19.64 -10.08
CA ILE A 86 -0.73 -18.50 -9.16
C ILE A 86 -2.01 -18.37 -8.33
N MET A 87 -3.18 -18.51 -8.96
CA MET A 87 -4.47 -18.39 -8.29
C MET A 87 -4.64 -19.42 -7.15
N ALA A 88 -4.16 -20.65 -7.34
CA ALA A 88 -4.23 -21.69 -6.30
C ALA A 88 -3.43 -21.31 -5.04
N VAL A 89 -2.26 -20.68 -5.20
CA VAL A 89 -1.39 -20.29 -4.08
C VAL A 89 -1.83 -18.97 -3.44
N PHE A 90 -2.44 -18.08 -4.23
CA PHE A 90 -2.87 -16.76 -3.77
C PHE A 90 -3.86 -16.82 -2.61
N ALA A 91 -4.84 -17.74 -2.65
CA ALA A 91 -5.83 -17.90 -1.60
C ALA A 91 -5.18 -18.22 -0.23
N THR A 92 -4.25 -19.19 -0.19
CA THR A 92 -3.56 -19.56 1.05
C THR A 92 -2.62 -18.47 1.56
N THR A 93 -2.01 -17.70 0.66
CA THR A 93 -1.13 -16.57 1.00
C THR A 93 -1.92 -15.42 1.62
N GLN A 94 -3.11 -15.13 1.09
CA GLN A 94 -4.02 -14.13 1.66
C GLN A 94 -4.47 -14.52 3.08
N GLN A 95 -4.77 -15.80 3.32
CA GLN A 95 -5.11 -16.29 4.66
C GLN A 95 -3.97 -16.06 5.65
N LYS A 96 -2.73 -16.42 5.28
CA LYS A 96 -1.54 -16.20 6.13
C LYS A 96 -1.27 -14.71 6.39
N THR A 97 -1.52 -13.87 5.39
CA THR A 97 -1.37 -12.40 5.52
C THR A 97 -2.38 -11.84 6.52
N ARG A 98 -3.65 -12.29 6.45
CA ARG A 98 -4.67 -11.91 7.43
C ARG A 98 -4.33 -12.42 8.83
N ASP A 99 -3.89 -13.67 8.97
CA ASP A 99 -3.46 -14.22 10.26
C ASP A 99 -2.32 -13.41 10.89
N THR A 100 -1.34 -12.99 10.09
CA THR A 100 -0.25 -12.12 10.57
C THR A 100 -0.77 -10.77 11.07
N ARG A 101 -1.73 -10.17 10.34
CA ARG A 101 -2.40 -8.95 10.77
C ARG A 101 -3.19 -9.15 12.07
N ARG A 102 -3.92 -10.27 12.19
CA ARG A 102 -4.68 -10.59 13.41
C ARG A 102 -3.80 -10.69 14.64
N ILE A 103 -2.63 -11.33 14.53
CA ILE A 103 -1.67 -11.37 15.63
C ILE A 103 -1.17 -9.96 16.00
N ALA A 104 -0.87 -9.12 15.00
CA ALA A 104 -0.46 -7.74 15.26
C ALA A 104 -1.57 -6.91 15.95
N ASP A 105 -2.82 -7.09 15.54
CA ASP A 105 -3.99 -6.45 16.13
C ASP A 105 -4.18 -6.89 17.59
N VAL A 106 -4.14 -8.20 17.84
CA VAL A 106 -4.24 -8.82 19.17
C VAL A 106 -3.09 -8.36 20.09
N ASP A 107 -1.87 -8.24 19.55
CA ASP A 107 -0.72 -7.71 20.29
C ASP A 107 -0.88 -6.23 20.64
N SER A 108 -1.49 -5.45 19.74
CA SER A 108 -1.83 -4.05 20.00
C SER A 108 -2.84 -3.92 21.15
N ILE A 109 -3.89 -4.75 21.14
CA ILE A 109 -4.91 -4.80 22.20
C ILE A 109 -4.28 -5.22 23.53
N ARG A 110 -3.43 -6.24 23.54
CA ARG A 110 -2.71 -6.66 24.75
C ARG A 110 -1.88 -5.53 25.36
N LYS A 111 -1.15 -4.79 24.52
CA LYS A 111 -0.35 -3.64 24.98
C LYS A 111 -1.23 -2.52 25.54
N SER A 112 -2.34 -2.20 24.89
CA SER A 112 -3.24 -1.16 25.38
C SER A 112 -3.92 -1.56 26.69
N LEU A 113 -4.31 -2.83 26.86
CA LEU A 113 -4.82 -3.36 28.13
C LEU A 113 -3.76 -3.24 29.25
N ALA A 114 -2.50 -3.57 28.97
CA ALA A 114 -1.41 -3.41 29.94
C ALA A 114 -1.16 -1.94 30.32
N LEU A 115 -1.25 -1.02 29.35
CA LEU A 115 -1.16 0.41 29.60
C LEU A 115 -2.30 0.91 30.48
N TYR A 116 -3.54 0.50 30.18
CA TYR A 116 -4.72 0.84 30.99
C TYR A 116 -4.58 0.34 32.43
N ALA A 117 -4.14 -0.91 32.61
CA ALA A 117 -3.91 -1.48 33.94
C ALA A 117 -2.77 -0.79 34.71
N THR A 118 -1.80 -0.18 34.01
CA THR A 118 -0.74 0.60 34.66
C THR A 118 -1.29 1.88 35.30
N ASN A 119 -2.32 2.49 34.71
CA ASN A 119 -2.93 3.72 35.21
C ASN A 119 -4.00 3.45 36.29
N GLY A 120 -4.86 2.45 36.08
CA GLY A 120 -6.00 2.13 36.95
C GLY A 120 -5.79 0.97 37.93
N GLY A 121 -4.69 0.22 37.80
CA GLY A 121 -4.41 -0.97 38.61
C GLY A 121 -5.27 -2.20 38.29
N VAL A 122 -6.26 -2.07 37.40
CA VAL A 122 -7.18 -3.12 36.97
C VAL A 122 -7.46 -3.01 35.48
N TYR A 123 -7.84 -4.12 34.85
CA TYR A 123 -8.30 -4.16 33.46
C TYR A 123 -9.78 -3.70 33.36
N PRO A 124 -10.26 -3.23 32.19
CA PRO A 124 -11.65 -2.83 31.99
C PRO A 124 -12.60 -3.99 32.28
N VAL A 125 -13.58 -3.79 33.17
CA VAL A 125 -14.49 -4.86 33.61
C VAL A 125 -15.55 -5.17 32.57
N ALA A 126 -15.56 -6.41 32.08
CA ALA A 126 -16.55 -7.02 31.20
C ALA A 126 -16.74 -8.48 31.62
N THR A 127 -17.74 -8.73 32.48
CA THR A 127 -18.03 -10.07 33.04
C THR A 127 -18.69 -11.01 32.04
N THR A 128 -19.25 -10.46 30.96
CA THR A 128 -19.76 -11.20 29.82
C THR A 128 -18.78 -11.09 28.65
N LYS A 129 -18.65 -12.16 27.88
CA LYS A 129 -17.86 -12.16 26.65
C LYS A 129 -18.39 -11.08 25.70
N THR A 130 -17.55 -10.10 25.41
CA THR A 130 -17.92 -8.88 24.71
C THR A 130 -17.06 -8.73 23.46
N VAL A 131 -17.68 -8.40 22.33
CA VAL A 131 -16.95 -8.10 21.09
C VAL A 131 -16.21 -6.77 21.26
N LEU A 132 -14.95 -6.72 20.85
CA LEU A 132 -14.13 -5.52 20.83
C LEU A 132 -14.38 -4.74 19.53
N ASP A 133 -15.49 -4.02 19.49
CA ASP A 133 -15.81 -3.06 18.44
C ASP A 133 -15.68 -1.61 18.95
N SER A 134 -15.89 -0.64 18.06
CA SER A 134 -15.80 0.79 18.40
C SER A 134 -16.83 1.26 19.44
N ASN A 135 -17.86 0.47 19.75
CA ASN A 135 -18.94 0.83 20.69
C ASN A 135 -18.85 0.05 22.01
N SER A 136 -17.92 -0.89 22.11
CA SER A 136 -17.69 -1.70 23.30
C SER A 136 -17.25 -0.84 24.48
N SER A 137 -17.84 -1.05 25.65
CA SER A 137 -17.47 -0.34 26.89
C SER A 137 -15.98 -0.47 27.21
N VAL A 138 -15.39 -1.61 26.86
CA VAL A 138 -13.95 -1.90 27.02
C VAL A 138 -13.12 -0.95 26.16
N ILE A 139 -13.42 -0.87 24.87
CA ILE A 139 -12.70 0.00 23.92
C ILE A 139 -12.88 1.46 24.28
N THR A 140 -14.09 1.89 24.64
CA THR A 140 -14.35 3.27 25.06
C THR A 140 -13.47 3.65 26.26
N ALA A 141 -13.37 2.79 27.28
CA ALA A 141 -12.49 3.02 28.43
C ALA A 141 -11.01 3.08 28.04
N LEU A 142 -10.56 2.22 27.13
CA LEU A 142 -9.18 2.21 26.61
C LEU A 142 -8.86 3.49 25.80
N VAL A 143 -9.82 4.01 25.05
CA VAL A 143 -9.67 5.24 24.25
C VAL A 143 -9.66 6.47 25.15
N GLU A 144 -10.53 6.52 26.16
CA GLU A 144 -10.57 7.61 27.15
C GLU A 144 -9.24 7.74 27.92
N ASP A 145 -8.59 6.61 28.22
CA ASP A 145 -7.28 6.58 28.87
C ASP A 145 -6.09 6.77 27.90
N ASN A 146 -6.36 7.07 26.62
CA ASN A 146 -5.35 7.19 25.55
C ASN A 146 -4.47 5.94 25.37
N ALA A 147 -4.94 4.76 25.78
CA ALA A 147 -4.20 3.51 25.64
C ALA A 147 -4.28 2.95 24.21
N ILE A 148 -5.32 3.31 23.45
CA ILE A 148 -5.49 2.96 22.03
C ILE A 148 -6.27 4.06 21.30
N SER A 149 -6.00 4.30 20.02
CA SER A 149 -6.71 5.32 19.23
C SER A 149 -8.07 4.84 18.70
N THR A 150 -8.17 3.56 18.33
CA THR A 150 -9.34 2.94 17.71
C THR A 150 -9.28 1.43 17.92
N ALA A 151 -10.45 0.76 18.03
CA ALA A 151 -10.50 -0.70 18.04
C ALA A 151 -9.94 -1.28 16.73
N PRO A 152 -8.98 -2.23 16.78
CA PRO A 152 -8.62 -3.02 15.62
C PRO A 152 -9.80 -3.90 15.20
N GLN A 153 -10.12 -3.91 13.91
CA GLN A 153 -11.19 -4.72 13.33
C GLN A 153 -10.59 -5.86 12.49
N ASP A 154 -11.16 -7.06 12.64
CA ASP A 154 -10.73 -8.21 11.85
C ASP A 154 -10.95 -7.96 10.34
N PRO A 155 -10.03 -8.40 9.47
CA PRO A 155 -10.19 -8.25 8.02
C PRO A 155 -11.42 -8.95 7.42
N LEU A 156 -12.02 -9.91 8.13
CA LEU A 156 -13.23 -10.64 7.73
C LEU A 156 -14.42 -10.36 8.66
N ASP A 157 -14.43 -9.24 9.39
CA ASP A 157 -15.61 -8.83 10.16
C ASP A 157 -16.87 -8.75 9.27
N PRO A 158 -18.04 -9.26 9.70
CA PRO A 158 -18.38 -9.79 11.04
C PRO A 158 -18.18 -11.31 11.21
N LEU A 159 -17.54 -12.00 10.27
CA LEU A 159 -17.35 -13.47 10.34
C LEU A 159 -16.38 -13.87 11.46
N TYR A 160 -15.34 -13.08 11.68
CA TYR A 160 -14.38 -13.25 12.76
C TYR A 160 -14.26 -11.95 13.52
N GLN A 161 -14.22 -12.04 14.85
CA GLN A 161 -14.21 -10.89 15.75
C GLN A 161 -13.27 -11.16 16.92
N TYR A 162 -12.69 -10.08 17.45
CA TYR A 162 -11.93 -10.14 18.69
C TYR A 162 -12.91 -10.01 19.85
N GLU A 163 -12.82 -10.92 20.81
CA GLU A 163 -13.71 -10.93 21.96
C GLU A 163 -12.92 -10.90 23.25
N TYR A 164 -13.46 -10.22 24.26
CA TYR A 164 -12.81 -9.98 25.53
C TYR A 164 -13.74 -10.35 26.68
N ILE A 165 -13.15 -10.93 27.73
CA ILE A 165 -13.81 -11.15 29.02
C ILE A 165 -12.80 -10.95 30.13
N THR A 166 -13.28 -10.56 31.31
CA THR A 166 -12.50 -10.47 32.53
C THR A 166 -13.33 -10.97 33.71
N ASP A 167 -12.66 -11.24 34.81
CA ASP A 167 -13.30 -11.45 36.10
C ASP A 167 -13.99 -10.17 36.61
N ALA A 168 -14.88 -10.32 37.58
CA ALA A 168 -15.62 -9.20 38.17
C ALA A 168 -14.71 -8.17 38.88
N ALA A 169 -13.48 -8.56 39.23
CA ALA A 169 -12.51 -7.71 39.89
C ALA A 169 -11.52 -7.02 38.92
N GLY A 170 -11.53 -7.37 37.62
CA GLY A 170 -10.61 -6.78 36.64
C GLY A 170 -9.14 -7.18 36.86
N THR A 171 -8.88 -8.32 37.50
CA THR A 171 -7.51 -8.77 37.86
C THR A 171 -6.83 -9.53 36.73
N THR A 172 -7.62 -10.21 35.90
CA THR A 172 -7.12 -11.00 34.76
C THR A 172 -8.12 -10.91 33.61
N TYR A 173 -7.61 -10.99 32.39
CA TYR A 173 -8.45 -10.99 31.20
C TYR A 173 -8.19 -12.21 30.34
N THR A 174 -9.15 -12.51 29.46
CA THR A 174 -8.97 -13.47 28.37
C THR A 174 -9.45 -12.84 27.07
N LEU A 175 -8.54 -12.74 26.12
CA LEU A 175 -8.79 -12.25 24.77
C LEU A 175 -8.90 -13.43 23.82
N PHE A 176 -9.99 -13.53 23.07
CA PHE A 176 -10.27 -14.57 22.10
C PHE A 176 -10.13 -14.03 20.68
N PHE A 177 -9.55 -14.83 19.79
CA PHE A 177 -9.41 -14.49 18.39
C PHE A 177 -9.35 -15.75 17.51
N CYS A 178 -9.62 -15.57 16.23
CA CYS A 178 -9.65 -16.64 15.24
C CYS A 178 -8.44 -16.60 14.33
N LEU A 179 -7.95 -17.77 13.89
CA LEU A 179 -6.96 -17.86 12.81
C LEU A 179 -7.47 -18.77 11.69
N GLU A 180 -7.10 -18.47 10.45
CA GLU A 180 -7.50 -19.27 9.28
C GLU A 180 -6.56 -20.46 9.03
N THR A 181 -5.32 -20.38 9.53
CA THR A 181 -4.27 -21.38 9.30
C THR A 181 -3.55 -21.81 10.59
N ASN A 182 -2.86 -22.95 10.53
CA ASN A 182 -1.96 -23.46 11.60
C ASN A 182 -0.51 -23.03 11.39
N THR A 183 -0.28 -21.91 10.71
CA THR A 183 1.09 -21.51 10.29
C THR A 183 1.87 -20.86 11.43
N ILE A 184 1.19 -20.37 12.47
CA ILE A 184 1.79 -19.62 13.57
C ILE A 184 1.97 -20.55 14.77
N ASN A 185 3.22 -20.71 15.22
CA ASN A 185 3.54 -21.57 16.35
C ASN A 185 2.85 -21.08 17.63
N GLY A 186 2.29 -22.02 18.40
CA GLY A 186 1.57 -21.73 19.64
C GLY A 186 0.08 -21.42 19.44
N TYR A 187 -0.39 -21.31 18.19
CA TYR A 187 -1.79 -21.09 17.87
C TYR A 187 -2.33 -22.15 16.93
N SER A 188 -3.64 -22.33 16.96
CA SER A 188 -4.37 -23.30 16.14
C SER A 188 -5.39 -22.58 15.26
N LYS A 189 -5.73 -23.20 14.12
CA LYS A 189 -6.78 -22.75 13.23
C LYS A 189 -8.12 -22.77 13.97
N GLY A 190 -8.94 -21.75 13.72
CA GLY A 190 -10.25 -21.54 14.32
C GLY A 190 -10.22 -20.53 15.47
N CYS A 191 -11.35 -20.40 16.16
CA CYS A 191 -11.60 -19.42 17.21
C CYS A 191 -11.32 -19.95 18.62
N VAL A 192 -10.33 -20.84 18.75
CA VAL A 192 -9.96 -21.48 20.02
C VAL A 192 -8.80 -20.76 20.71
N ASN A 193 -8.17 -19.81 20.03
CA ASN A 193 -6.98 -19.15 20.54
C ASN A 193 -7.36 -18.12 21.58
N THR A 194 -6.61 -18.13 22.68
CA THR A 194 -6.78 -17.19 23.78
C THR A 194 -5.45 -16.56 24.17
N LEU A 195 -5.51 -15.32 24.62
CA LEU A 195 -4.41 -14.66 25.33
C LEU A 195 -4.87 -14.26 26.72
N ILE A 196 -3.99 -14.49 27.67
CA ILE A 196 -4.11 -14.13 29.09
C ILE A 196 -2.86 -13.26 29.39
N PRO A 197 -2.94 -12.29 30.33
CA PRO A 197 -1.82 -11.43 30.70
C PRO A 197 -0.52 -12.18 31.04
#